data_AF-A0A382TQC8-F1
#
_entry.id   AF-A0A382TQC8-F1
#
_cell.length_a   1.000
_cell.length_b   1.000
_cell.length_c   1.000
_cell.angle_alpha   90.00
_cell.angle_beta   90.00
_cell.angle_gamma   90.00
#
_symmetry.space_group_name_H-M   'P 1'
#
loop_
_entity.id
_entity.type
_entity.pdbx_description
1 polymer ?
#
loop_
_entity_poly.entity_id
_entity_poly.type
_entity_poly.pdbx_seq_one_letter_code
_entity_poly.pdbx_strand_id
1 'polypeptide(L)'
;ELNNTNELLINFKAIADQDTIVNLTNHNYWNFHGHGDKHQNNEDHVVYVNSESICETDEQSIPTGKILAVEGTKFNLKNDFLINDAFLNSGGIDHNYVLKDESMKEPAARIYSKKTGLGVEYFTNQLGIQFYTGNMMLDKYIGKYDKSYGLQYGMCLEPQHYPDAINHPNFPSPILKKNKNYLSKIKIKLRNDF
;
A
#
# COMPACT_ATOMS: atom_id res chain seq x y z
N GLU A 1 17.69 -4.78 1.47
CA GLU A 1 18.92 -4.13 1.97
C GLU A 1 18.53 -3.03 2.95
N LEU A 2 19.31 -2.85 4.02
CA LEU A 2 19.16 -1.73 4.96
C LEU A 2 20.38 -0.83 4.81
N ASN A 3 20.20 0.49 4.97
CA ASN A 3 21.30 1.45 4.92
C ASN A 3 21.33 2.37 6.15
N ASN A 4 22.38 3.19 6.26
CA ASN A 4 22.61 4.10 7.39
C ASN A 4 21.72 5.36 7.37
N THR A 5 20.77 5.46 6.43
CA THR A 5 19.81 6.57 6.33
C THR A 5 18.38 6.13 6.67
N ASN A 6 18.25 5.04 7.44
CA ASN A 6 16.96 4.44 7.86
C ASN A 6 16.07 4.02 6.69
N GLU A 7 16.66 3.51 5.62
CA GLU A 7 15.90 3.01 4.46
C GLU A 7 16.00 1.50 4.35
N LEU A 8 14.84 0.86 4.11
CA LEU A 8 14.73 -0.52 3.66
C LEU A 8 14.49 -0.52 2.14
N LEU A 9 15.46 -1.05 1.41
CA LEU A 9 15.43 -1.20 -0.04
C LEU A 9 15.03 -2.63 -0.42
N ILE A 10 13.99 -2.76 -1.23
CA ILE A 10 13.50 -4.02 -1.79
C ILE A 10 13.60 -3.91 -3.31
N ASN A 11 14.41 -4.78 -3.92
CA ASN A 11 14.60 -4.82 -5.36
C ASN A 11 14.18 -6.21 -5.87
N PHE A 12 13.12 -6.26 -6.67
CA PHE A 12 12.69 -7.47 -7.35
C PHE A 12 13.31 -7.54 -8.74
N LYS A 13 13.88 -8.70 -9.07
CA LYS A 13 14.40 -9.00 -10.40
C LYS A 13 13.89 -10.37 -10.84
N ALA A 14 13.36 -10.46 -12.05
CA ALA A 14 12.95 -11.74 -12.63
C ALA A 14 13.24 -11.76 -14.13
N ILE A 15 13.48 -12.97 -14.66
CA ILE A 15 13.60 -13.29 -16.08
C ILE A 15 12.78 -14.56 -16.30
N ALA A 16 12.05 -14.62 -17.40
CA ALA A 16 11.26 -15.80 -17.78
C ALA A 16 11.77 -16.42 -19.08
N ASP A 17 11.64 -17.74 -19.21
CA ASP A 17 11.99 -18.53 -20.40
C ASP A 17 10.87 -18.55 -21.47
N GLN A 18 9.71 -18.02 -21.12
CA GLN A 18 8.54 -17.78 -21.97
C GLN A 18 7.87 -16.46 -21.60
N ASP A 19 7.00 -15.94 -22.46
CA ASP A 19 6.15 -14.80 -22.13
C ASP A 19 5.23 -15.20 -20.95
N THR A 20 5.25 -14.42 -19.88
CA THR A 20 4.44 -14.69 -18.68
C THR A 20 4.01 -13.40 -18.01
N ILE A 21 3.21 -13.50 -16.96
CA ILE A 21 2.75 -12.38 -16.14
C ILE A 21 3.65 -12.29 -14.91
N VAL A 22 4.12 -11.09 -14.59
CA VAL A 22 4.88 -10.84 -13.35
C VAL A 22 4.37 -9.58 -12.67
N ASN A 23 3.97 -9.70 -11.42
CA ASN A 23 3.64 -8.59 -10.54
C ASN A 23 4.08 -8.96 -9.12
N LEU A 24 5.10 -8.29 -8.59
CA LEU A 24 5.72 -8.63 -7.31
C LEU A 24 5.64 -7.44 -6.36
N THR A 25 5.28 -7.71 -5.11
CA THR A 25 5.17 -6.69 -4.06
C THR A 25 5.63 -7.22 -2.70
N ASN A 26 5.54 -6.38 -1.67
CA ASN A 26 5.76 -6.75 -0.28
C ASN A 26 4.49 -6.51 0.54
N HIS A 27 3.91 -7.59 1.08
CA HIS A 27 2.62 -7.54 1.79
C HIS A 27 2.82 -7.47 3.32
N ASN A 28 3.64 -6.53 3.79
CA ASN A 28 3.80 -6.33 5.22
C ASN A 28 2.64 -5.49 5.80
N TYR A 29 2.36 -5.66 7.09
CA TYR A 29 1.38 -4.84 7.81
C TYR A 29 2.11 -3.85 8.73
N TRP A 30 1.79 -2.57 8.60
CA TRP A 30 2.27 -1.48 9.45
C TRP A 30 1.25 -1.15 10.54
N ASN A 31 1.74 -0.97 11.75
CA ASN A 31 1.04 -0.28 12.82
C ASN A 31 2.09 0.45 13.68
N PHE A 32 2.12 1.77 13.59
CA PHE A 32 3.13 2.61 14.22
C PHE A 32 2.81 2.99 15.66
N HIS A 33 1.68 2.52 16.20
CA HIS A 33 1.47 2.51 17.65
C HIS A 33 2.33 1.46 18.36
N GLY A 34 2.79 0.44 17.63
CA GLY A 34 3.61 -0.64 18.15
C GLY A 34 2.87 -1.54 19.14
N HIS A 35 3.64 -2.30 19.94
CA HIS A 35 3.12 -3.24 20.94
C HIS A 35 3.25 -2.76 22.39
N GLY A 36 3.73 -1.52 22.59
CA GLY A 36 3.83 -0.88 23.90
C GLY A 36 2.50 -0.28 24.36
N ASP A 37 2.58 0.81 25.13
CA ASP A 37 1.43 1.43 25.79
C ASP A 37 0.43 2.11 24.84
N LYS A 38 0.81 2.31 23.57
CA LYS A 38 -0.06 2.91 22.55
C LYS A 38 -0.79 1.88 21.68
N HIS A 39 -0.55 0.59 21.90
CA HIS A 39 -1.10 -0.49 21.07
C HIS A 39 -2.63 -0.40 20.90
N GLN A 40 -3.07 -0.23 19.66
CA GLN A 40 -4.48 -0.19 19.27
C GLN A 40 -4.62 -0.50 17.76
N ASN A 41 -5.84 -0.40 17.23
CA ASN A 41 -6.14 -0.49 15.80
C ASN A 41 -5.50 0.65 14.99
N ASN A 42 -5.90 0.80 13.73
CA ASN A 42 -5.36 1.79 12.82
C ASN A 42 -5.81 3.24 13.13
N GLU A 43 -6.71 3.48 14.09
CA GLU A 43 -7.13 4.85 14.48
C GLU A 43 -5.92 5.69 14.90
N ASP A 44 -5.97 7.01 14.67
CA ASP A 44 -4.89 7.97 14.96
C ASP A 44 -3.63 7.84 14.09
N HIS A 45 -3.67 6.99 13.06
CA HIS A 45 -2.70 7.07 11.98
C HIS A 45 -3.10 8.13 10.96
N VAL A 46 -2.10 8.79 10.38
CA VAL A 46 -2.26 9.66 9.23
C VAL A 46 -1.72 8.93 8.01
N VAL A 47 -2.45 9.04 6.91
CA VAL A 47 -2.11 8.43 5.63
C VAL A 47 -2.12 9.49 4.54
N TYR A 48 -1.17 9.39 3.63
CA TYR A 48 -1.17 10.12 2.37
C TYR A 48 -0.78 9.17 1.24
N VAL A 49 -1.42 9.33 0.08
CA VAL A 49 -1.07 8.64 -1.17
C VAL A 49 -1.02 9.70 -2.28
N ASN A 50 0.09 9.76 -3.00
CA ASN A 50 0.31 10.71 -4.09
C ASN A 50 -0.45 10.28 -5.36
N SER A 51 -1.78 10.28 -5.28
CA SER A 51 -2.65 9.85 -6.34
C SER A 51 -4.00 10.60 -6.29
N GLU A 52 -4.58 10.76 -7.47
CA GLU A 52 -5.91 11.36 -7.67
C GLU A 52 -6.91 10.32 -8.15
N SER A 53 -6.52 9.06 -8.27
CA SER A 53 -7.38 8.04 -8.88
C SER A 53 -7.12 6.64 -8.35
N ILE A 54 -8.15 5.81 -8.38
CA ILE A 54 -8.10 4.39 -8.01
C ILE A 54 -8.62 3.52 -9.15
N CYS A 55 -8.26 2.25 -9.16
CA CYS A 55 -8.96 1.24 -9.95
C CYS A 55 -10.33 0.95 -9.28
N GLU A 56 -11.42 1.13 -10.01
CA GLU A 56 -12.76 0.69 -9.58
C GLU A 56 -12.76 -0.83 -9.40
N THR A 57 -13.37 -1.32 -8.32
CA THR A 57 -13.58 -2.75 -8.08
C THR A 57 -15.08 -3.06 -7.98
N ASP A 58 -15.44 -4.30 -8.28
CA ASP A 58 -16.77 -4.83 -8.04
C ASP A 58 -16.95 -5.39 -6.62
N GLU A 59 -18.10 -6.00 -6.35
CA GLU A 59 -18.43 -6.59 -5.03
C GLU A 59 -17.51 -7.76 -4.62
N GLN A 60 -16.72 -8.30 -5.55
CA GLN A 60 -15.76 -9.38 -5.33
C GLN A 60 -14.33 -8.86 -5.23
N SER A 61 -14.15 -7.53 -5.15
CA SER A 61 -12.86 -6.84 -5.16
C SER A 61 -12.07 -7.04 -6.46
N ILE A 62 -12.73 -7.38 -7.57
CA ILE A 62 -12.09 -7.51 -8.88
C ILE A 62 -12.18 -6.17 -9.61
N PRO A 63 -11.08 -5.66 -10.21
CA PRO A 63 -11.14 -4.44 -10.99
C PRO A 63 -12.15 -4.53 -12.13
N THR A 64 -12.88 -3.44 -12.38
CA THR A 64 -13.83 -3.37 -13.50
C THR A 64 -13.18 -2.89 -14.80
N GLY A 65 -11.89 -2.51 -14.73
CA GLY A 65 -11.16 -1.80 -15.77
C GLY A 65 -11.35 -0.27 -15.74
N LYS A 66 -12.25 0.28 -14.93
CA LYS A 66 -12.41 1.74 -14.81
C LYS A 66 -11.42 2.35 -13.83
N ILE A 67 -11.00 3.58 -14.12
CA ILE A 67 -10.22 4.42 -13.23
C ILE A 67 -11.13 5.55 -12.72
N LEU A 68 -11.27 5.68 -11.41
CA LEU A 68 -12.13 6.67 -10.77
C LEU A 68 -11.31 7.77 -10.13
N ALA A 69 -11.77 9.01 -10.27
CA ALA A 69 -11.22 10.13 -9.51
C ALA A 69 -11.58 9.98 -8.03
N VAL A 70 -10.65 10.34 -7.13
CA VAL A 70 -10.87 10.21 -5.68
C VAL A 70 -11.47 11.45 -5.04
N GLU A 71 -11.47 12.59 -5.72
CA GLU A 71 -11.95 13.86 -5.16
C GLU A 71 -13.40 13.77 -4.68
N GLY A 72 -13.68 14.27 -3.48
CA GLY A 72 -15.00 14.18 -2.84
C GLY A 72 -15.37 12.79 -2.31
N THR A 73 -14.48 11.79 -2.39
CA THR A 73 -14.73 10.41 -1.90
C THR A 73 -13.87 10.09 -0.66
N LYS A 74 -14.18 8.99 0.03
CA LYS A 74 -13.34 8.46 1.12
C LYS A 74 -11.94 8.04 0.67
N PHE A 75 -11.71 7.90 -0.64
CA PHE A 75 -10.43 7.53 -1.23
C PHE A 75 -9.51 8.74 -1.46
N ASN A 76 -9.94 9.97 -1.13
CA ASN A 76 -9.08 11.14 -1.30
C ASN A 76 -7.99 11.22 -0.22
N LEU A 77 -6.84 10.60 -0.50
CA LEU A 77 -5.65 10.60 0.37
C LEU A 77 -4.53 11.51 -0.16
N LYS A 78 -4.84 12.43 -1.08
CA LYS A 78 -3.87 13.36 -1.68
C LYS A 78 -3.37 14.44 -0.71
N ASN A 79 -3.96 14.51 0.48
CA ASN A 79 -3.46 15.28 1.61
C ASN A 79 -3.43 14.35 2.83
N ASP A 80 -2.73 14.77 3.88
CA ASP A 80 -2.71 14.02 5.14
C ASP A 80 -4.12 13.77 5.67
N PHE A 81 -4.53 12.50 5.62
CA PHE A 81 -5.83 12.02 6.04
C PHE A 81 -5.68 11.31 7.38
N LEU A 82 -6.35 11.82 8.42
CA LEU A 82 -6.40 11.17 9.72
C LEU A 82 -7.42 10.03 9.71
N ILE A 83 -6.97 8.81 9.95
CA ILE A 83 -7.84 7.67 10.19
C ILE A 83 -8.55 7.87 11.53
N ASN A 84 -9.88 7.90 11.47
CA ASN A 84 -10.78 7.96 12.63
C ASN A 84 -11.73 6.75 12.64
N ASP A 85 -12.42 6.56 13.75
CA ASP A 85 -13.42 5.51 13.90
C ASP A 85 -14.49 5.49 12.81
N ALA A 86 -14.97 6.65 12.34
CA ALA A 86 -16.00 6.70 11.30
C ALA A 86 -15.50 6.11 9.97
N PHE A 87 -14.26 6.39 9.60
CA PHE A 87 -13.62 5.82 8.42
C PHE A 87 -13.44 4.30 8.56
N LEU A 88 -12.96 3.85 9.71
CA LEU A 88 -12.78 2.43 10.00
C LEU A 88 -14.11 1.66 9.93
N ASN A 89 -15.15 2.19 10.56
CA ASN A 89 -16.50 1.62 10.53
C ASN A 89 -17.15 1.66 9.13
N SER A 90 -16.65 2.48 8.19
CA SER A 90 -17.08 2.48 6.78
C SER A 90 -16.45 1.38 5.91
N GLY A 91 -15.78 0.40 6.55
CA GLY A 91 -15.08 -0.70 5.89
C GLY A 91 -13.66 -0.35 5.45
N GLY A 92 -13.14 0.83 5.78
CA GLY A 92 -11.79 1.27 5.41
C GLY A 92 -11.57 1.34 3.89
N ILE A 93 -10.35 1.01 3.46
CA ILE A 93 -9.92 0.96 2.05
C ILE A 93 -9.19 -0.35 1.77
N ASP A 94 -9.46 -0.89 0.59
CA ASP A 94 -8.73 -2.00 -0.05
C ASP A 94 -8.68 -1.75 -1.56
N HIS A 95 -7.90 -0.76 -2.01
CA HIS A 95 -7.92 -0.33 -3.41
C HIS A 95 -6.51 -0.01 -3.94
N ASN A 96 -6.32 -0.27 -5.25
CA ASN A 96 -5.13 0.13 -5.98
C ASN A 96 -5.24 1.60 -6.39
N TYR A 97 -4.34 2.42 -5.88
CA TYR A 97 -4.17 3.81 -6.30
C TYR A 97 -3.29 3.88 -7.55
N VAL A 98 -3.68 4.74 -8.50
CA VAL A 98 -2.95 4.98 -9.75
C VAL A 98 -1.86 6.00 -9.52
N LEU A 99 -0.60 5.58 -9.59
CA LEU A 99 0.55 6.47 -9.46
C LEU A 99 0.92 7.08 -10.82
N LYS A 100 1.30 8.36 -10.81
CA LYS A 100 1.72 9.10 -12.01
C LYS A 100 3.23 9.33 -12.10
N ASP A 101 3.96 9.13 -10.99
CA ASP A 101 5.40 9.37 -10.91
C ASP A 101 6.16 8.09 -10.55
N GLU A 102 6.94 7.57 -11.50
CA GLU A 102 7.82 6.42 -11.32
C GLU A 102 9.27 6.83 -10.99
N SER A 103 9.55 8.14 -10.87
CA SER A 103 10.91 8.67 -10.71
C SER A 103 11.52 8.41 -9.33
N MET A 104 10.68 8.03 -8.34
CA MET A 104 11.07 7.82 -6.95
C MET A 104 11.68 9.05 -6.25
N LYS A 105 11.44 10.26 -6.78
CA LYS A 105 11.92 11.52 -6.19
C LYS A 105 11.06 11.96 -5.01
N GLU A 106 9.75 11.86 -5.17
CA GLU A 106 8.76 12.15 -4.13
C GLU A 106 8.17 10.85 -3.57
N PRO A 107 7.67 10.86 -2.32
CA PRO A 107 6.99 9.71 -1.75
C PRO A 107 5.68 9.42 -2.51
N ALA A 108 5.50 8.17 -2.92
CA ALA A 108 4.24 7.67 -3.46
C ALA A 108 3.17 7.53 -2.38
N ALA A 109 3.56 7.23 -1.15
CA ALA A 109 2.66 7.17 0.00
C ALA A 109 3.43 7.37 1.32
N ARG A 110 2.72 7.72 2.38
CA ARG A 110 3.25 7.71 3.75
C ARG A 110 2.18 7.32 4.76
N ILE A 111 2.61 6.68 5.83
CA ILE A 111 1.77 6.31 6.98
C ILE A 111 2.56 6.64 8.24
N TYR A 112 1.94 7.33 9.19
CA TYR A 112 2.56 7.59 10.50
C TYR A 112 1.52 7.64 11.61
N SER A 113 1.96 7.43 12.85
CA SER A 113 1.11 7.54 14.03
C SER A 113 1.27 8.92 14.69
N LYS A 114 0.17 9.62 14.95
CA LYS A 114 0.19 10.83 15.78
C LYS A 114 0.55 10.56 17.23
N LYS A 115 0.40 9.31 17.71
CA LYS A 115 0.66 8.93 19.10
C LYS A 115 2.15 8.71 19.38
N THR A 116 2.92 8.34 18.36
CA THR A 116 4.33 7.97 18.52
C THR A 116 5.29 8.80 17.67
N GLY A 117 4.80 9.51 16.65
CA GLY A 117 5.63 10.20 15.65
C GLY A 117 6.37 9.24 14.71
N LEU A 118 6.18 7.91 14.88
CA LEU A 118 6.79 6.88 14.05
C LEU A 118 6.00 6.69 12.76
N GLY A 119 6.70 6.42 11.67
CA GLY A 119 6.06 6.16 10.39
C GLY A 119 7.02 5.76 9.29
N VAL A 120 6.49 5.71 8.07
CA VAL A 120 7.21 5.40 6.84
C VAL A 120 6.78 6.29 5.68
N GLU A 121 7.74 6.56 4.80
CA GLU A 121 7.52 7.07 3.45
C GLU A 121 7.90 5.97 2.44
N TYR A 122 7.03 5.73 1.46
CA TYR A 122 7.24 4.75 0.38
C TYR A 122 7.59 5.47 -0.92
N PHE A 123 8.65 5.02 -1.57
CA PHE A 123 9.07 5.47 -2.90
C PHE A 123 9.15 4.24 -3.80
N THR A 124 8.60 4.33 -5.00
CA THR A 124 8.52 3.18 -5.90
C THR A 124 8.54 3.59 -7.37
N ASN A 125 9.00 2.68 -8.23
CA ASN A 125 8.89 2.80 -9.68
C ASN A 125 7.67 2.02 -10.23
N GLN A 126 6.75 1.60 -9.37
CA GLN A 126 5.55 0.89 -9.78
C GLN A 126 4.44 1.86 -10.18
N LEU A 127 3.56 1.41 -11.07
CA LEU A 127 2.47 2.21 -11.63
C LEU A 127 1.28 2.36 -10.67
N GLY A 128 1.17 1.45 -9.69
CA GLY A 128 0.13 1.48 -8.67
C GLY A 128 0.66 1.15 -7.27
N ILE A 129 -0.20 1.41 -6.29
CA ILE A 129 0.02 1.00 -4.91
C ILE A 129 -1.30 0.54 -4.31
N GLN A 130 -1.39 -0.71 -3.87
CA GLN A 130 -2.51 -1.15 -3.06
C GLN A 130 -2.38 -0.49 -1.69
N PHE A 131 -3.44 0.19 -1.25
CA PHE A 131 -3.58 0.57 0.15
C PHE A 131 -4.70 -0.26 0.76
N TYR A 132 -4.34 -1.08 1.74
CA TYR A 132 -5.26 -1.95 2.45
C TYR A 132 -5.23 -1.63 3.95
N THR A 133 -6.41 -1.49 4.55
CA THR A 133 -6.57 -1.04 5.93
C THR A 133 -6.85 -2.17 6.93
N GLY A 134 -6.74 -3.44 6.52
CA GLY A 134 -6.98 -4.56 7.43
C GLY A 134 -8.47 -4.91 7.62
N ASN A 135 -9.35 -4.47 6.73
CA ASN A 135 -10.81 -4.64 6.83
C ASN A 135 -11.35 -6.06 6.57
N MET A 136 -10.49 -7.02 6.23
CA MET A 136 -10.81 -8.46 6.11
C MET A 136 -10.07 -9.31 7.17
N MET A 137 -9.43 -8.67 8.15
CA MET A 137 -8.77 -9.38 9.24
C MET A 137 -9.82 -9.99 10.19
N LEU A 138 -9.45 -11.07 10.89
CA LEU A 138 -10.29 -11.65 11.94
C LEU A 138 -10.56 -10.61 13.04
N ASP A 139 -11.75 -10.66 13.64
CA ASP A 139 -12.13 -9.78 14.77
C ASP A 139 -11.13 -9.85 15.92
N LYS A 140 -10.53 -11.03 16.14
CA LYS A 140 -9.51 -11.23 17.16
C LYS A 140 -8.59 -12.42 16.84
N TYR A 141 -7.27 -12.24 17.01
CA TYR A 141 -6.29 -13.32 17.05
C TYR A 141 -5.06 -12.93 17.87
N ILE A 142 -4.31 -13.91 18.38
CA ILE A 142 -3.07 -13.68 19.13
C ILE A 142 -1.89 -13.78 18.17
N GLY A 143 -1.04 -12.77 18.14
CA GLY A 143 0.22 -12.80 17.39
C GLY A 143 1.44 -12.66 18.30
N LYS A 144 2.44 -11.89 17.86
CA LYS A 144 3.76 -11.85 18.51
C LYS A 144 3.65 -11.29 19.94
N TYR A 145 4.42 -11.86 20.86
CA TYR A 145 4.49 -11.44 22.27
C TYR A 145 3.11 -11.43 22.96
N ASP A 146 2.27 -12.42 22.60
CA ASP A 146 0.91 -12.60 23.12
C ASP A 146 -0.02 -11.38 22.92
N LYS A 147 0.30 -10.52 21.95
CA LYS A 147 -0.53 -9.36 21.61
C LYS A 147 -1.74 -9.79 20.80
N SER A 148 -2.89 -9.30 21.22
CA SER A 148 -4.14 -9.49 20.49
C SER A 148 -4.23 -8.46 19.37
N TYR A 149 -4.41 -8.92 18.14
CA TYR A 149 -4.80 -8.11 17.01
C TYR A 149 -6.26 -8.39 16.67
N GLY A 150 -6.84 -7.52 15.85
CA GLY A 150 -8.20 -7.70 15.35
C GLY A 150 -8.39 -7.00 14.00
N LEU A 151 -9.64 -6.73 13.68
CA LEU A 151 -10.04 -5.98 12.49
C LEU A 151 -9.31 -4.63 12.45
N GLN A 152 -8.69 -4.31 11.31
CA GLN A 152 -7.99 -3.04 11.08
C GLN A 152 -6.88 -2.73 12.10
N TYR A 153 -6.09 -3.74 12.49
CA TYR A 153 -4.89 -3.56 13.34
C TYR A 153 -3.58 -3.41 12.57
N GLY A 154 -3.63 -3.40 11.23
CA GLY A 154 -2.49 -3.10 10.40
C GLY A 154 -2.88 -2.58 9.04
N MET A 155 -1.97 -1.86 8.41
CA MET A 155 -2.13 -1.28 7.08
C MET A 155 -1.05 -1.80 6.13
N CYS A 156 -1.41 -2.06 4.87
CA CYS A 156 -0.49 -2.45 3.83
C CYS A 156 -0.32 -1.33 2.81
N LEU A 157 0.91 -1.19 2.32
CA LEU A 157 1.25 -0.39 1.16
C LEU A 157 2.00 -1.32 0.22
N GLU A 158 1.35 -1.70 -0.88
CA GLU A 158 1.86 -2.72 -1.79
C GLU A 158 2.10 -2.09 -3.15
N PRO A 159 3.26 -1.44 -3.39
CA PRO A 159 3.63 -1.00 -4.71
C PRO A 159 3.61 -2.16 -5.70
N GLN A 160 2.87 -2.00 -6.79
CA GLN A 160 2.59 -3.08 -7.72
C GLN A 160 2.11 -2.55 -9.07
N HIS A 161 1.94 -3.49 -10.00
CA HIS A 161 1.12 -3.28 -11.17
C HIS A 161 -0.38 -3.38 -10.83
N TYR A 162 -1.25 -2.80 -11.65
CA TYR A 162 -2.70 -2.80 -11.41
C TYR A 162 -3.21 -4.23 -11.29
N PRO A 163 -4.10 -4.51 -10.30
CA PRO A 163 -4.74 -5.81 -10.22
C PRO A 163 -5.51 -6.09 -11.51
N ASP A 164 -5.60 -7.37 -11.87
CA ASP A 164 -6.30 -7.86 -13.06
C ASP A 164 -5.89 -7.21 -14.42
N ALA A 165 -4.73 -6.56 -14.49
CA ALA A 165 -4.30 -5.82 -15.69
C ALA A 165 -4.22 -6.64 -16.98
N ILE A 166 -4.05 -7.96 -16.90
CA ILE A 166 -4.05 -8.82 -18.09
C ILE A 166 -5.42 -8.88 -18.78
N ASN A 167 -6.51 -8.68 -18.03
CA ASN A 167 -7.88 -8.76 -18.53
C ASN A 167 -8.46 -7.39 -18.92
N HIS A 168 -7.72 -6.31 -18.68
CA HIS A 168 -8.13 -4.94 -18.99
C HIS A 168 -7.15 -4.28 -19.98
N PRO A 169 -7.47 -4.23 -21.28
CA PRO A 169 -6.58 -3.69 -22.31
C PRO A 169 -6.16 -2.22 -22.11
N ASN A 170 -6.92 -1.46 -21.32
CA ASN A 170 -6.62 -0.08 -20.97
C ASN A 170 -5.70 0.07 -19.75
N PHE A 171 -5.44 -1.02 -19.01
CA PHE A 171 -4.41 -1.05 -17.98
C PHE A 171 -3.04 -1.33 -18.62
N PRO A 172 -1.93 -0.85 -18.03
CA PRO A 172 -0.62 -1.16 -18.56
C PRO A 172 -0.40 -2.68 -18.51
N SER A 173 0.28 -3.24 -19.51
CA SER A 173 0.42 -4.71 -19.62
C SER A 173 1.31 -5.27 -18.50
N PRO A 174 0.94 -6.38 -17.83
CA PRO A 174 1.80 -7.03 -16.85
C PRO A 174 2.69 -8.14 -17.45
N ILE A 175 2.75 -8.23 -18.79
CA ILE A 175 3.47 -9.30 -19.48
C ILE A 175 4.97 -9.03 -19.44
N LEU A 176 5.71 -9.92 -18.77
CA LEU A 176 7.14 -10.08 -18.93
C LEU A 176 7.42 -10.92 -20.17
N LYS A 177 8.00 -10.30 -21.20
CA LYS A 177 8.43 -11.02 -22.40
C LYS A 177 9.60 -11.97 -22.11
N LYS A 178 9.65 -13.10 -22.80
CA LYS A 178 10.75 -14.07 -22.76
C LYS A 178 12.09 -13.37 -22.83
N ASN A 179 13.01 -13.76 -21.93
CA ASN A 179 14.38 -13.24 -21.81
C ASN A 179 14.48 -11.72 -21.55
N LYS A 180 13.39 -11.03 -21.18
CA LYS A 180 13.44 -9.66 -20.68
C LYS A 180 13.55 -9.64 -19.16
N ASN A 181 14.09 -8.55 -18.65
CA ASN A 181 14.23 -8.32 -17.22
C ASN A 181 12.99 -7.60 -16.67
N TYR A 182 12.36 -8.18 -15.66
CA TYR A 182 11.47 -7.46 -14.77
C TYR A 182 12.31 -6.77 -13.68
N LEU A 183 12.04 -5.49 -13.41
CA LEU A 183 12.70 -4.70 -12.38
C LEU A 183 11.66 -3.87 -11.61
N SER A 184 11.46 -4.19 -10.34
CA SER A 184 10.64 -3.40 -9.42
C SER A 184 11.47 -2.98 -8.21
N LYS A 185 11.32 -1.73 -7.80
CA LYS A 185 12.05 -1.12 -6.68
C LYS A 185 11.06 -0.51 -5.71
N ILE A 186 11.28 -0.80 -4.43
CA ILE A 186 10.59 -0.17 -3.32
C ILE A 186 11.67 0.33 -2.34
N LYS A 187 11.61 1.61 -2.01
CA LYS A 187 12.38 2.22 -0.93
C LYS A 187 11.40 2.65 0.15
N ILE A 188 11.58 2.09 1.34
CA ILE A 188 10.78 2.38 2.52
C ILE A 188 11.69 3.17 3.47
N LYS A 189 11.43 4.46 3.63
CA LYS A 189 12.18 5.33 4.55
C LYS A 189 11.43 5.38 5.88
N LEU A 190 12.06 4.88 6.94
CA LEU A 190 11.51 4.93 8.29
C LEU A 190 11.83 6.28 8.92
N ARG A 191 10.87 6.85 9.65
CA ARG A 191 11.06 8.12 10.37
C ARG A 191 10.40 8.09 11.74
N ASN A 192 10.83 9.00 12.60
CA ASN A 192 10.35 9.17 13.97
C ASN A 192 10.08 10.65 14.32
N ASP A 193 9.91 11.49 13.31
CA ASP A 193 9.78 12.95 13.38
C ASP A 193 8.57 13.47 12.60
N PHE A 194 7.53 12.63 12.44
CA PHE A 194 6.27 13.03 11.81
C PHE A 194 5.36 13.88 12.71
#